data_AF-A0A970GUU1-F1
#
_entry.id   AF-A0A970GUU1-F1
#
_cell.length_a   1.000
_cell.length_b   1.000
_cell.length_c   1.000
_cell.angle_alpha   90.00
_cell.angle_beta   90.00
_cell.angle_gamma   90.00
#
_symmetry.space_group_name_H-M   'P 1'
#
loop_
_entity.id
_entity.type
_entity.pdbx_description
1 polymer ?
#
loop_
_entity_poly.entity_id
_entity_poly.type
_entity_poly.pdbx_seq_one_letter_code
_entity_poly.pdbx_strand_id
1 'polypeptide(L)'
;MPHEPTTLPLHRRLRNARRARGLTQSALAGQVGCKQSALSMMESGRMEALARGTIEKIAAVLDVPLEPETAPAAAAAAAPASGRAFCPNGECPSNVPFAVDGEILFWPRRQPSPGGRHCAYCGEVLERQCRSCGAPVTDGACCPQCGTAHVPPPPSAGVGDAAAWAAARRRELAEWRALLEET
;
A
#
# COMPACT_ATOMS: atom_id res chain seq x y z
N MET A 1 29.97 8.22 -4.13
CA MET A 1 29.36 7.28 -5.10
C MET A 1 27.89 7.66 -5.23
N PRO A 2 27.44 8.19 -6.37
CA PRO A 2 26.04 8.59 -6.55
C PRO A 2 25.15 7.33 -6.62
N HIS A 3 24.06 7.33 -5.86
CA HIS A 3 23.08 6.24 -5.85
C HIS A 3 22.26 6.23 -7.14
N GLU A 4 22.16 5.06 -7.75
CA GLU A 4 21.43 4.78 -8.99
C GLU A 4 19.91 4.98 -8.78
N PRO A 5 19.22 5.82 -9.59
CA PRO A 5 17.83 6.24 -9.33
C PRO A 5 16.73 5.23 -9.76
N THR A 6 17.05 3.95 -9.97
CA THR A 6 16.18 3.01 -10.72
C THR A 6 15.34 2.07 -9.85
N THR A 7 15.46 2.09 -8.52
CA THR A 7 14.82 1.09 -7.64
C THR A 7 13.38 1.40 -7.19
N LEU A 8 12.85 2.59 -7.49
CA LEU A 8 11.50 2.97 -7.08
C LEU A 8 10.42 2.60 -8.12
N PRO A 9 9.21 2.19 -7.70
CA PRO A 9 8.09 1.99 -8.62
C PRO A 9 7.80 3.26 -9.44
N LEU A 10 7.36 3.08 -10.70
CA LEU A 10 7.16 4.17 -11.65
C LEU A 10 6.31 5.33 -11.08
N HIS A 11 5.18 5.05 -10.42
CA HIS A 11 4.34 6.09 -9.82
C HIS A 11 5.09 6.96 -8.78
N ARG A 12 6.02 6.39 -8.01
CA ARG A 12 6.87 7.12 -7.06
C ARG A 12 7.93 7.93 -7.79
N ARG A 13 8.56 7.37 -8.83
CA ARG A 13 9.52 8.10 -9.68
C ARG A 13 8.87 9.34 -10.27
N LEU A 14 7.66 9.20 -10.83
CA LEU A 14 6.88 10.32 -11.37
C LEU A 14 6.48 11.33 -10.27
N ARG A 15 5.95 10.87 -9.12
CA ARG A 15 5.61 11.75 -7.99
C ARG A 15 6.80 12.56 -7.49
N ASN A 16 7.96 11.91 -7.34
CA ASN A 16 9.17 12.54 -6.86
C ASN A 16 9.72 13.54 -7.88
N ALA A 17 9.75 13.18 -9.16
CA ALA A 17 10.15 14.08 -10.23
C ALA A 17 9.24 15.32 -10.33
N ARG A 18 7.92 15.14 -10.20
CA ARG A 18 6.97 16.26 -10.14
C ARG A 18 7.30 17.22 -8.99
N ARG A 19 7.53 16.67 -7.78
CA ARG A 19 7.85 17.46 -6.58
C ARG A 19 9.20 18.18 -6.71
N ALA A 20 10.21 17.51 -7.27
CA ALA A 20 11.52 18.10 -7.52
C ALA A 20 11.45 19.30 -8.49
N ARG A 21 10.47 19.30 -9.41
CA ARG A 21 10.18 20.43 -10.32
C ARG A 21 9.23 21.48 -9.74
N GLY A 22 8.82 21.35 -8.48
CA GLY A 22 7.90 22.30 -7.83
C GLY A 22 6.47 22.33 -8.41
N LEU A 23 6.10 21.33 -9.23
CA LEU A 23 4.79 21.28 -9.88
C LEU A 23 3.73 20.75 -8.91
N THR A 24 2.57 21.40 -8.84
CA THR A 24 1.39 20.83 -8.16
C THR A 24 0.77 19.72 -9.02
N GLN A 25 -0.06 18.87 -8.42
CA GLN A 25 -0.78 17.85 -9.18
C GLN A 25 -1.72 18.48 -10.20
N SER A 26 -2.41 19.58 -9.85
CA SER A 26 -3.30 20.29 -10.78
C SER A 26 -2.54 20.90 -11.96
N ALA A 27 -1.35 21.46 -11.71
CA ALA A 27 -0.51 22.04 -12.76
C ALA A 27 -0.04 20.97 -13.76
N LEU A 28 0.47 19.84 -13.26
CA LEU A 28 0.88 18.73 -14.13
C LEU A 28 -0.32 18.12 -14.85
N ALA A 29 -1.44 17.89 -14.16
CA ALA A 29 -2.65 17.36 -14.77
C ALA A 29 -3.17 18.25 -15.91
N GLY A 30 -3.13 19.58 -15.73
CA GLY A 30 -3.45 20.55 -16.77
C GLY A 30 -2.51 20.47 -17.97
N GLN A 31 -1.20 20.33 -17.74
CA GLN A 31 -0.21 20.20 -18.82
C GLN A 31 -0.40 18.93 -19.65
N VAL A 32 -0.79 17.82 -19.02
CA VAL A 32 -0.94 16.53 -19.72
C VAL A 32 -2.38 16.28 -20.21
N GLY A 33 -3.33 17.13 -19.80
CA GLY A 33 -4.75 17.00 -20.16
C GLY A 33 -5.44 15.85 -19.45
N CYS A 34 -5.15 15.63 -18.17
CA CYS A 34 -5.83 14.64 -17.33
C CYS A 34 -6.49 15.28 -16.10
N LYS A 35 -7.32 14.51 -15.38
CA LYS A 35 -7.93 14.98 -14.12
C LYS A 35 -6.91 14.92 -12.99
N GLN A 36 -6.87 15.94 -12.14
CA GLN A 36 -5.99 15.94 -10.94
C GLN A 36 -6.26 14.74 -10.03
N SER A 37 -7.51 14.31 -9.88
CA SER A 37 -7.86 13.12 -9.08
C SER A 37 -7.29 11.83 -9.67
N ALA A 38 -7.25 11.70 -11.01
CA ALA A 38 -6.64 10.57 -11.68
C ALA A 38 -5.10 10.57 -11.52
N LEU A 39 -4.49 11.75 -11.58
CA LEU A 39 -3.07 11.92 -11.27
C LEU A 39 -2.77 11.56 -9.80
N SER A 40 -3.63 11.96 -8.87
CA SER A 40 -3.48 11.61 -7.45
C SER A 40 -3.62 10.10 -7.20
N MET A 41 -4.58 9.44 -7.86
CA MET A 41 -4.74 7.98 -7.78
C MET A 41 -3.51 7.25 -8.34
N MET A 42 -3.00 7.70 -9.49
CA MET A 42 -1.76 7.19 -10.08
C MET A 42 -0.58 7.35 -9.12
N GLU A 43 -0.36 8.53 -8.56
CA GLU A 43 0.74 8.80 -7.61
C GLU A 43 0.65 8.00 -6.29
N SER A 44 -0.54 7.48 -5.97
CA SER A 44 -0.79 6.56 -4.85
C SER A 44 -0.66 5.08 -5.22
N GLY A 45 -0.28 4.77 -6.46
CA GLY A 45 -0.01 3.40 -6.92
C GLY A 45 -1.08 2.78 -7.80
N ARG A 46 -2.22 3.47 -8.04
CA ARG A 46 -3.28 3.01 -8.96
C ARG A 46 -2.97 3.47 -10.38
N MET A 47 -1.97 2.84 -11.00
CA MET A 47 -1.50 3.19 -12.35
C MET A 47 -2.61 3.06 -13.41
N GLU A 48 -3.57 2.15 -13.19
CA GLU A 48 -4.76 1.94 -14.00
C GLU A 48 -5.72 3.15 -14.05
N ALA A 49 -5.57 4.11 -13.13
CA ALA A 49 -6.36 5.34 -13.13
C ALA A 49 -6.06 6.27 -14.33
N LEU A 50 -4.95 6.04 -15.03
CA LEU A 50 -4.56 6.77 -16.23
C LEU A 50 -4.29 5.82 -17.39
N ALA A 51 -4.73 6.19 -18.59
CA ALA A 51 -4.38 5.48 -19.81
C ALA A 51 -2.84 5.51 -20.01
N ARG A 52 -2.28 4.43 -20.59
CA ARG A 52 -0.83 4.30 -20.83
C ARG A 52 -0.24 5.52 -21.57
N GLY A 53 -0.91 6.01 -22.61
CA GLY A 53 -0.48 7.20 -23.33
C GLY A 53 -0.45 8.48 -22.47
N THR A 54 -1.27 8.59 -21.43
CA THR A 54 -1.20 9.71 -20.48
C THR A 54 -0.01 9.57 -19.55
N ILE A 55 0.31 8.34 -19.12
CA ILE A 55 1.48 8.04 -18.29
C ILE A 55 2.77 8.34 -19.05
N GLU A 56 2.83 7.99 -20.34
CA GLU A 56 3.94 8.34 -21.25
C GLU A 56 4.17 9.83 -21.36
N LYS A 57 3.10 10.60 -21.56
CA LYS A 57 3.20 12.07 -21.59
C LYS A 57 3.66 12.64 -20.24
N ILE A 58 3.17 12.12 -19.10
CA ILE A 58 3.63 12.53 -17.77
C ILE A 58 5.14 12.25 -17.62
N ALA A 59 5.58 11.05 -18.02
CA ALA A 59 6.98 10.66 -17.93
C ALA A 59 7.88 11.53 -18.81
N ALA A 60 7.45 11.86 -20.02
CA ALA A 60 8.14 12.79 -20.91
C ALA A 60 8.23 14.21 -20.31
N VAL A 61 7.11 14.74 -19.79
CA VAL A 61 7.10 16.06 -19.14
C VAL A 61 8.05 16.10 -17.95
N LEU A 62 8.17 15.01 -17.19
CA LEU A 62 8.99 14.94 -15.99
C LEU A 62 10.43 14.45 -16.22
N ASP A 63 10.78 14.08 -17.46
CA ASP A 63 12.05 13.47 -17.84
C ASP A 63 12.37 12.21 -17.01
N VAL A 64 11.36 11.34 -16.87
CA VAL A 64 11.47 10.05 -16.19
C VAL A 64 11.50 8.94 -17.24
N PRO A 65 12.60 8.18 -17.36
CA PRO A 65 12.69 7.09 -18.32
C PRO A 65 11.62 6.01 -18.07
N LEU A 66 10.83 5.70 -19.09
CA LEU A 66 9.97 4.53 -19.11
C LEU A 66 10.78 3.36 -19.65
N GLU A 67 11.16 2.43 -18.78
CA GLU A 67 11.75 1.19 -19.25
C GLU A 67 10.67 0.40 -19.99
N PRO A 68 11.01 -0.20 -21.16
CA PRO A 68 10.09 -1.08 -21.86
C PRO A 68 9.74 -2.22 -20.90
N GLU A 69 8.45 -2.51 -20.83
CA GLU A 69 7.83 -3.48 -19.92
C GLU A 69 8.45 -4.88 -20.11
N THR A 70 9.58 -5.14 -19.46
CA THR A 70 10.00 -6.49 -19.16
C THR A 70 9.04 -6.99 -18.10
N ALA A 71 8.14 -7.88 -18.52
CA ALA A 71 7.43 -8.77 -17.62
C ALA A 71 8.41 -9.23 -16.53
N PRO A 72 8.03 -9.20 -15.24
CA PRO A 72 8.98 -9.48 -14.18
C PRO A 72 9.58 -10.85 -14.43
N ALA A 73 10.87 -10.87 -14.78
CA ALA A 73 11.67 -12.07 -14.74
C ALA A 73 11.55 -12.57 -13.30
N ALA A 74 10.94 -13.74 -13.16
CA ALA A 74 10.79 -14.44 -11.91
C ALA A 74 12.15 -14.43 -11.20
N ALA A 75 12.28 -13.55 -10.20
CA ALA A 75 13.40 -13.61 -9.29
C ALA A 75 13.27 -14.97 -8.60
N ALA A 76 14.25 -15.81 -8.90
CA ALA A 76 14.34 -17.20 -8.56
C ALA A 76 13.83 -17.47 -7.14
N ALA A 77 13.00 -18.50 -7.04
CA ALA A 77 12.53 -19.08 -5.79
C ALA A 77 13.73 -19.39 -4.88
N ALA A 78 14.02 -18.47 -3.96
CA ALA A 78 14.49 -18.89 -2.65
C ALA A 78 13.31 -19.62 -1.99
N ALA A 79 13.56 -20.83 -1.52
CA ALA A 79 12.61 -21.69 -0.82
C ALA A 79 11.72 -20.90 0.16
N PRO A 80 10.45 -21.31 0.42
CA PRO A 80 9.57 -20.58 1.30
C PRO A 80 10.11 -20.64 2.73
N ALA A 81 10.93 -19.65 3.09
CA ALA A 81 11.28 -19.39 4.46
C ALA A 81 10.02 -18.89 5.13
N SER A 82 9.23 -19.80 5.72
CA SER A 82 8.30 -19.53 6.83
C SER A 82 7.59 -18.18 6.69
N GLY A 83 7.05 -17.93 5.49
CA GLY A 83 6.73 -16.58 5.03
C GLY A 83 5.66 -15.98 5.91
N ARG A 84 5.94 -14.80 6.47
CA ARG A 84 4.94 -14.06 7.25
C ARG A 84 3.74 -13.81 6.37
N ALA A 85 2.56 -14.04 6.95
CA ALA A 85 1.31 -13.80 6.28
C ALA A 85 0.44 -12.92 7.18
N PHE A 86 -0.35 -12.05 6.55
CA PHE A 86 -1.29 -11.17 7.25
C PHE A 86 -2.66 -11.22 6.59
N CYS A 87 -3.70 -10.84 7.33
CA CYS A 87 -5.04 -10.72 6.79
C CYS A 87 -5.20 -9.35 6.12
N PRO A 88 -5.57 -9.26 4.82
CA PRO A 88 -5.75 -7.98 4.14
C PRO A 88 -7.06 -7.27 4.51
N ASN A 89 -7.96 -7.91 5.26
CA ASN A 89 -9.23 -7.29 5.64
C ASN A 89 -9.05 -6.28 6.79
N GLY A 90 -9.22 -4.99 6.52
CA GLY A 90 -9.12 -3.92 7.52
C GLY A 90 -10.16 -3.94 8.64
N GLU A 91 -11.23 -4.71 8.49
CA GLU A 91 -12.22 -4.93 9.56
C GLU A 91 -11.90 -6.15 10.42
N CYS A 92 -10.94 -6.99 10.02
CA CYS A 92 -10.56 -8.20 10.76
C CYS A 92 -9.94 -7.86 12.13
N PRO A 93 -10.28 -8.58 13.21
CA PRO A 93 -9.70 -8.33 14.55
C PRO A 93 -8.19 -8.63 14.66
N SER A 94 -7.61 -9.23 13.61
CA SER A 94 -6.17 -9.43 13.48
C SER A 94 -5.40 -8.16 13.08
N ASN A 95 -6.08 -7.07 12.71
CA ASN A 95 -5.43 -5.82 12.29
C ASN A 95 -5.73 -4.70 13.29
N VAL A 96 -4.69 -4.08 13.86
CA VAL A 96 -4.83 -3.03 14.86
C VAL A 96 -4.69 -1.65 14.20
N PRO A 97 -5.75 -0.83 14.14
CA PRO A 97 -5.67 0.48 13.48
C PRO A 97 -4.97 1.53 14.35
N PHE A 98 -4.26 2.44 13.70
CA PHE A 98 -3.71 3.66 14.26
C PHE A 98 -3.73 4.78 13.22
N ALA A 99 -3.70 6.04 13.68
CA ALA A 99 -3.74 7.21 12.82
C ALA A 99 -2.36 7.87 12.75
N VAL A 100 -1.96 8.30 11.55
CA VAL A 100 -0.76 9.11 11.30
C VAL A 100 -1.13 10.19 10.29
N ASP A 101 -0.92 11.46 10.61
CA ASP A 101 -1.24 12.61 9.75
C ASP A 101 -2.68 12.59 9.18
N GLY A 102 -3.64 12.10 9.97
CA GLY A 102 -5.04 11.98 9.57
C GLY A 102 -5.35 10.78 8.67
N GLU A 103 -4.38 9.94 8.33
CA GLU A 103 -4.57 8.69 7.61
C GLU A 103 -4.64 7.49 8.57
N ILE A 104 -5.48 6.52 8.24
CA ILE A 104 -5.56 5.24 8.96
C ILE A 104 -4.55 4.26 8.39
N LEU A 105 -3.69 3.75 9.25
CA LEU A 105 -2.81 2.63 9.01
C LEU A 105 -3.17 1.49 9.96
N PHE A 106 -2.76 0.27 9.59
CA PHE A 106 -3.00 -0.91 10.41
C PHE A 106 -1.69 -1.59 10.71
N TRP A 107 -1.54 -2.04 11.95
CA TRP A 107 -0.53 -2.97 12.34
C TRP A 107 -1.08 -4.39 12.19
N PRO A 108 -0.68 -5.15 11.15
CA PRO A 108 -1.15 -6.52 10.97
C PRO A 108 -0.53 -7.45 12.02
N ARG A 109 -1.37 -8.23 12.71
CA ARG A 109 -0.90 -9.28 13.60
C ARG A 109 -0.42 -10.48 12.78
N ARG A 110 0.63 -11.15 13.26
CA ARG A 110 1.03 -12.45 12.74
C ARG A 110 -0.11 -13.45 12.89
N GLN A 111 -0.33 -14.26 11.86
CA GLN A 111 -1.31 -15.34 11.93
C GLN A 111 -0.81 -16.48 12.82
N PRO A 112 -1.68 -17.07 13.67
CA PRO A 112 -1.33 -18.18 14.55
C PRO A 112 -0.79 -19.40 13.79
N SER A 113 -1.26 -19.63 12.57
CA SER A 113 -0.74 -20.64 11.64
C SER A 113 -0.16 -19.95 10.40
N PRO A 114 1.14 -19.59 10.39
CA PRO A 114 1.77 -18.88 9.27
C PRO A 114 1.75 -19.68 7.96
N GLY A 115 1.66 -21.02 8.04
CA GLY A 115 1.51 -21.91 6.89
C GLY A 115 0.07 -22.00 6.36
N GLY A 116 -0.92 -21.49 7.09
CA GLY A 116 -2.32 -21.48 6.69
C GLY A 116 -2.56 -20.65 5.43
N ARG A 117 -3.53 -21.07 4.60
CA ARG A 117 -3.96 -20.30 3.42
C ARG A 117 -4.98 -19.20 3.78
N HIS A 118 -5.70 -19.39 4.89
CA HIS A 118 -6.80 -18.54 5.33
C HIS A 118 -6.52 -17.99 6.73
N CYS A 119 -7.07 -16.81 7.01
CA CYS A 119 -6.97 -16.14 8.29
C CYS A 119 -7.69 -16.94 9.37
N ALA A 120 -7.00 -17.18 10.49
CA ALA A 120 -7.56 -17.92 11.62
C ALA A 120 -8.72 -17.21 12.32
N TYR A 121 -8.94 -15.92 12.03
CA TYR A 121 -9.96 -15.10 12.70
C TYR A 121 -11.18 -14.82 11.84
N CYS A 122 -11.01 -14.57 10.54
CA CYS A 122 -12.13 -14.20 9.65
C CYS A 122 -12.24 -15.06 8.38
N GLY A 123 -11.34 -16.02 8.17
CA GLY A 123 -11.37 -16.89 6.99
C GLY A 123 -10.84 -16.27 5.69
N GLU A 124 -10.52 -14.98 5.66
CA GLU A 124 -9.97 -14.31 4.46
C GLU A 124 -8.64 -14.93 4.00
N VAL A 125 -8.37 -14.92 2.69
CA VAL A 125 -7.10 -15.40 2.14
C VAL A 125 -5.94 -14.54 2.63
N LEU A 126 -4.88 -15.19 3.09
CA LEU A 126 -3.73 -14.50 3.66
C LEU A 126 -2.77 -13.98 2.60
N GLU A 127 -2.33 -12.74 2.79
CA GLU A 127 -1.34 -12.09 1.95
C GLU A 127 0.08 -12.34 2.45
N ARG A 128 0.98 -12.63 1.51
CA ARG A 128 2.40 -12.95 1.77
C ARG A 128 3.36 -12.01 1.06
N GLN A 129 2.82 -11.19 0.16
CA GLN A 129 3.56 -10.24 -0.65
C GLN A 129 2.86 -8.88 -0.60
N CYS A 130 3.61 -7.82 -0.87
CA CYS A 130 3.05 -6.50 -1.03
C CYS A 130 2.16 -6.47 -2.27
N ARG A 131 0.88 -6.09 -2.09
CA ARG A 131 -0.08 -5.96 -3.20
C ARG A 131 0.31 -4.97 -4.30
N SER A 132 1.26 -4.07 -4.02
CA SER A 132 1.69 -3.06 -5.00
C SER A 132 2.96 -3.45 -5.74
N CYS A 133 3.96 -4.04 -5.07
CA CYS A 133 5.27 -4.29 -5.67
C CYS A 133 5.73 -5.75 -5.64
N GLY A 134 4.94 -6.67 -5.05
CA GLY A 134 5.30 -8.09 -4.95
C GLY A 134 6.37 -8.43 -3.91
N ALA A 135 7.00 -7.43 -3.27
CA ALA A 135 8.02 -7.69 -2.25
C ALA A 135 7.45 -8.55 -1.10
N PRO A 136 8.23 -9.48 -0.52
CA PRO A 136 7.79 -10.26 0.64
C PRO A 136 7.33 -9.38 1.80
N VAL A 137 6.32 -9.83 2.54
CA VAL A 137 5.80 -9.09 3.69
C VAL A 137 6.81 -9.11 4.84
N THR A 138 7.07 -7.92 5.40
CA THR A 138 7.90 -7.69 6.59
C THR A 138 7.04 -7.21 7.77
N ASP A 139 7.67 -6.95 8.92
CA ASP A 139 7.01 -6.27 10.05
C ASP A 139 6.66 -4.83 9.69
N GLY A 140 5.66 -4.30 10.39
CA GLY A 140 5.21 -2.93 10.26
C GLY A 140 3.89 -2.82 9.49
N ALA A 141 3.41 -1.59 9.40
CA ALA A 141 2.15 -1.27 8.75
C ALA A 141 2.27 -1.10 7.22
N CYS A 142 3.48 -0.81 6.73
CA CYS A 142 3.74 -0.45 5.35
C CYS A 142 4.92 -1.25 4.79
N CYS A 143 4.85 -1.55 3.50
CA CYS A 143 5.95 -2.21 2.80
C CYS A 143 7.20 -1.31 2.80
N PRO A 144 8.38 -1.79 3.22
CA PRO A 144 9.61 -0.98 3.25
C PRO A 144 10.15 -0.70 1.84
N GLN A 145 9.71 -1.46 0.82
CA GLN A 145 10.16 -1.27 -0.57
C GLN A 145 9.39 -0.17 -1.30
N CYS A 146 8.06 -0.06 -1.11
CA CYS A 146 7.22 0.88 -1.87
C CYS A 146 6.37 1.82 -1.00
N GLY A 147 6.31 1.59 0.31
CA GLY A 147 5.52 2.36 1.26
C GLY A 147 4.02 2.07 1.24
N THR A 148 3.53 1.13 0.43
CA THR A 148 2.11 0.75 0.44
C THR A 148 1.73 0.13 1.78
N ALA A 149 0.69 0.66 2.42
CA ALA A 149 0.10 0.08 3.62
C ALA A 149 -0.33 -1.36 3.34
N HIS A 150 0.10 -2.31 4.19
CA HIS A 150 -0.17 -3.72 4.03
C HIS A 150 -1.67 -4.01 3.98
N VAL A 151 -2.42 -3.44 4.92
CA VAL A 151 -3.88 -3.57 5.01
C VAL A 151 -4.51 -2.26 4.52
N PRO A 152 -5.38 -2.29 3.50
CA PRO A 152 -6.13 -1.12 3.07
C PRO A 152 -7.18 -0.75 4.14
N PRO A 153 -7.43 0.55 4.37
CA PRO A 153 -8.51 0.95 5.25
C PRO A 153 -9.88 0.55 4.68
N PRO A 154 -10.79 0.04 5.53
CA PRO A 154 -12.16 -0.23 5.09
C PRO A 154 -12.90 1.09 4.83
N PRO A 155 -14.02 1.07 4.08
CA PRO A 155 -14.81 2.28 3.80
C PRO A 155 -15.22 3.04 5.07
N SER A 156 -15.46 2.32 6.16
CA SER A 156 -15.82 2.85 7.47
C SER A 156 -14.71 3.70 8.13
N ALA A 157 -13.44 3.49 7.77
CA ALA A 157 -12.29 4.13 8.41
C ALA A 157 -11.97 5.55 7.92
N GLY A 158 -12.67 6.05 6.90
CA GLY A 158 -12.46 7.38 6.30
C GLY A 158 -13.56 8.41 6.62
N VAL A 159 -14.54 8.06 7.44
CA VAL A 159 -15.66 8.96 7.77
C VAL A 159 -15.31 9.75 9.02
N GLY A 160 -14.93 11.02 8.85
CA GLY A 160 -14.68 11.94 9.96
C GLY A 160 -13.24 11.91 10.49
N ASP A 161 -13.07 11.86 11.80
CA ASP A 161 -11.77 11.92 12.48
C ASP A 161 -11.12 10.52 12.55
N ALA A 162 -10.02 10.36 11.81
CA ALA A 162 -9.24 9.12 11.75
C ALA A 162 -8.69 8.71 13.13
N ALA A 163 -8.24 9.65 13.96
CA ALA A 163 -7.70 9.33 15.28
C ALA A 163 -8.81 8.79 16.19
N ALA A 164 -9.98 9.43 16.16
CA ALA A 164 -11.15 9.00 16.91
C ALA A 164 -11.65 7.62 16.46
N TRP A 165 -11.73 7.38 15.14
CA TRP A 165 -12.12 6.09 14.58
C TRP A 165 -11.16 4.98 15.00
N ALA A 166 -9.85 5.20 14.86
CA ALA A 166 -8.83 4.23 15.25
C ALA A 166 -8.90 3.92 16.75
N ALA A 167 -9.13 4.93 17.60
CA ALA A 167 -9.28 4.75 19.03
C ALA A 167 -10.54 3.95 19.39
N ALA A 168 -11.68 4.24 18.76
CA ALA A 168 -12.92 3.49 18.94
C ALA A 168 -12.74 2.03 18.54
N ARG A 169 -12.19 1.78 17.35
CA ARG A 169 -11.96 0.42 16.87
C ARG A 169 -10.98 -0.35 17.76
N ARG A 170 -9.93 0.29 18.29
CA ARG A 170 -9.02 -0.37 19.25
C ARG A 170 -9.71 -0.78 20.55
N ARG A 171 -10.71 -0.02 21.04
CA ARG A 171 -11.50 -0.41 22.22
C ARG A 171 -12.34 -1.65 21.94
N GLU A 172 -13.06 -1.68 20.82
CA GLU A 172 -13.84 -2.86 20.39
C GLU A 172 -12.97 -4.11 20.26
N LEU A 173 -11.76 -3.97 19.72
CA LEU A 173 -10.81 -5.08 19.61
C LEU A 173 -10.31 -5.57 20.97
N ALA A 174 -10.12 -4.68 21.94
CA ALA A 174 -9.73 -5.05 23.29
C ALA A 174 -10.86 -5.81 24.00
N GLU A 175 -12.10 -5.33 23.90
CA GLU A 175 -13.29 -6.00 24.42
C GLU A 175 -13.46 -7.40 23.82
N TRP A 176 -13.37 -7.52 22.49
CA TRP A 176 -13.47 -8.81 21.82
C TRP A 176 -12.36 -9.79 22.24
N ARG A 177 -11.12 -9.31 22.44
CA ARG A 177 -10.02 -10.16 22.92
C ARG A 177 -10.24 -10.64 24.34
N ALA A 178 -10.75 -9.78 25.22
CA ALA A 178 -11.08 -10.17 26.59
C ALA A 178 -12.10 -11.32 26.61
N LEU A 179 -13.14 -11.26 25.76
CA LEU A 179 -14.15 -12.33 25.63
C LEU A 179 -13.56 -13.67 25.19
N LEU A 180 -12.46 -13.68 24.42
CA LEU A 180 -11.80 -14.92 24.01
C LEU A 180 -10.87 -15.49 25.07
N GLU A 181 -10.34 -14.67 25.97
CA GLU A 181 -9.45 -15.10 27.06
C GLU A 181 -10.22 -15.71 28.24
N GLU A 182 -11.53 -15.47 28.33
CA GLU A 182 -12.45 -16.06 29.33
C GLU A 182 -12.94 -17.47 28.98
N THR A 183 -12.60 -17.99 27.79
CA THR A 183 -12.93 -19.33 27.26
C THR A 183 -11.72 -20.24 27.17
#